data_AF-A0A9E4XS30-F1
#
_entry.id   AF-A0A9E4XS30-F1
#
_cell.length_a   1.000
_cell.length_b   1.000
_cell.length_c   1.000
_cell.angle_alpha   90.00
_cell.angle_beta   90.00
_cell.angle_gamma   90.00
#
_symmetry.space_group_name_H-M   'P 1'
#
loop_
_entity.id
_entity.type
_entity.pdbx_description
1 polymer ?
#
loop_
_entity_poly.entity_id
_entity_poly.type
_entity_poly.pdbx_seq_one_letter_code
_entity_poly.pdbx_strand_id
1 'polypeptide(L)'
;MNDLAPKEWIRFQKSWFVHDPPPRRKDVKLHPAKFPETLAQEFIEFFTKADQTVLDPMVGTGSTLIACLRSGRHGIGIELSPKYAELATRLVEEEQVSTAPEPPRATVIQGDAADLLSFDLPPIDYVFTSPPYWNMLHARGAGTQKQRREDADLDVTYSDEPADLGNIEEYDEFLDRLVAIYSKLQEVLKPRAYLTIIVKNVKKGGKIYPLAWDLARQLGQIYTLKDEKIWAQDAIRLAPYGMGNAWVSNTFHHYCLQFRFEPD
;
A
#
# COMPACT_ATOMS: atom_id res chain seq x y z
N MET A 1 18.75 -6.29 -11.99
CA MET A 1 17.50 -5.71 -11.49
C MET A 1 17.05 -6.46 -10.24
N ASN A 2 17.08 -7.78 -10.25
CA ASN A 2 16.88 -8.62 -9.06
C ASN A 2 17.74 -9.89 -9.13
N ASP A 3 17.48 -10.82 -8.21
CA ASP A 3 18.18 -12.09 -8.05
C ASP A 3 17.26 -13.31 -8.36
N LEU A 4 16.20 -13.11 -9.14
CA LEU A 4 15.20 -14.15 -9.48
C LEU A 4 15.69 -15.11 -10.57
N ALA A 5 15.21 -16.36 -10.54
CA ALA A 5 15.41 -17.29 -11.63
C ALA A 5 14.60 -16.87 -12.88
N PRO A 6 15.03 -17.22 -14.11
CA PRO A 6 14.34 -16.82 -15.34
C PRO A 6 12.84 -17.19 -15.38
N LYS A 7 12.47 -18.34 -14.80
CA LYS A 7 11.06 -18.78 -14.73
C LYS A 7 10.21 -17.87 -13.84
N GLU A 8 10.75 -17.44 -12.71
CA GLU A 8 10.07 -16.54 -11.76
C GLU A 8 9.92 -15.16 -12.38
N TRP A 9 10.97 -14.69 -13.05
CA TRP A 9 10.94 -13.44 -13.80
C TRP A 9 9.82 -13.44 -14.86
N ILE A 10 9.72 -14.49 -15.68
CA ILE A 10 8.69 -14.60 -16.71
C ILE A 10 7.28 -14.67 -16.08
N ARG A 11 7.11 -15.36 -14.95
CA ARG A 11 5.82 -15.45 -14.27
C ARG A 11 5.31 -14.08 -13.81
N PHE A 12 6.20 -13.22 -13.32
CA PHE A 12 5.84 -11.88 -12.85
C PHE A 12 5.38 -10.94 -13.99
N GLN A 13 5.70 -11.24 -15.25
CA GLN A 13 5.33 -10.38 -16.39
C GLN A 13 3.84 -10.40 -16.76
N LYS A 14 3.03 -11.24 -16.09
CA LYS A 14 1.59 -11.22 -16.34
C LYS A 14 0.99 -9.87 -15.95
N SER A 15 0.17 -9.31 -16.84
CA SER A 15 -0.56 -8.07 -16.60
C SER A 15 -1.67 -8.22 -15.57
N TRP A 16 -2.07 -9.45 -15.23
CA TRP A 16 -3.00 -9.74 -14.16
C TRP A 16 -2.64 -11.04 -13.44
N PHE A 17 -3.00 -11.13 -12.16
CA PHE A 17 -2.71 -12.29 -11.34
C PHE A 17 -3.71 -12.40 -10.17
N VAL A 18 -3.84 -13.62 -9.64
CA VAL A 18 -4.50 -13.89 -8.36
C VAL A 18 -3.40 -14.20 -7.35
N HIS A 19 -3.53 -13.65 -6.15
CA HIS A 19 -2.61 -13.90 -5.05
C HIS A 19 -3.36 -14.45 -3.85
N ASP A 20 -3.15 -15.73 -3.57
CA ASP A 20 -3.76 -16.43 -2.45
C ASP A 20 -2.73 -16.56 -1.32
N PRO A 21 -2.75 -15.66 -0.32
CA PRO A 21 -1.83 -15.77 0.80
C PRO A 21 -2.14 -17.02 1.64
N PRO A 22 -1.12 -17.63 2.25
CA PRO A 22 -1.36 -18.72 3.20
C PRO A 22 -2.27 -18.25 4.35
N PRO A 23 -3.07 -19.14 4.96
CA PRO A 23 -3.93 -18.79 6.09
C PRO A 23 -3.12 -18.13 7.21
N ARG A 24 -3.47 -16.90 7.60
CA ARG A 24 -2.81 -16.21 8.71
C ARG A 24 -3.11 -16.92 10.03
N ARG A 25 -2.14 -16.90 10.95
CA ARG A 25 -2.27 -17.39 12.34
C ARG A 25 -3.46 -16.69 13.02
N LYS A 26 -4.31 -17.46 13.71
CA LYS A 26 -5.63 -17.04 14.26
C LYS A 26 -5.53 -16.04 15.42
N ASP A 27 -4.34 -15.86 15.93
CA ASP A 27 -3.95 -15.15 17.14
C ASP A 27 -3.59 -13.67 16.91
N VAL A 28 -3.45 -13.25 15.65
CA VAL A 28 -3.26 -11.84 15.29
C VAL A 28 -4.62 -11.19 15.05
N LYS A 29 -5.17 -10.56 16.09
CA LYS A 29 -6.38 -9.74 15.97
C LYS A 29 -6.19 -8.67 14.86
N LEU A 30 -7.25 -8.50 14.09
CA LEU A 30 -7.27 -8.00 12.72
C LEU A 30 -7.14 -6.47 12.62
N HIS A 31 -6.43 -6.03 11.57
CA HIS A 31 -6.69 -4.74 10.92
C HIS A 31 -7.28 -4.97 9.52
N PRO A 32 -8.47 -4.43 9.21
CA PRO A 32 -9.31 -4.88 8.10
C PRO A 32 -8.89 -4.42 6.68
N ALA A 33 -7.68 -3.89 6.46
CA ALA A 33 -7.35 -3.22 5.18
C ALA A 33 -5.91 -3.37 4.67
N LYS A 34 -5.16 -4.39 5.09
CA LYS A 34 -3.76 -4.60 4.65
C LYS A 34 -3.63 -5.57 3.46
N PHE A 35 -2.78 -5.24 2.49
CA PHE A 35 -2.34 -6.22 1.50
C PHE A 35 -1.53 -7.35 2.18
N PRO A 36 -1.44 -8.55 1.57
CA PRO A 36 -0.63 -9.63 2.12
C PRO A 36 0.87 -9.31 2.12
N GLU A 37 1.58 -9.70 3.18
CA GLU A 37 3.04 -9.57 3.26
C GLU A 37 3.72 -10.32 2.11
N THR A 38 3.17 -11.48 1.74
CA THR A 38 3.68 -12.27 0.59
C THR A 38 3.45 -11.58 -0.75
N LEU A 39 2.41 -10.73 -0.88
CA LEU A 39 2.22 -9.93 -2.09
C LEU A 39 3.31 -8.87 -2.19
N ALA A 40 3.56 -8.13 -1.09
CA ALA A 40 4.62 -7.15 -1.03
C ALA A 40 5.98 -7.79 -1.33
N GLN A 41 6.24 -8.99 -0.79
CA GLN A 41 7.47 -9.75 -1.00
C GLN A 41 7.71 -10.03 -2.49
N GLU A 42 6.71 -10.49 -3.25
CA GLU A 42 6.86 -10.76 -4.69
C GLU A 42 7.31 -9.51 -5.48
N PHE A 43 6.76 -8.34 -5.15
CA PHE A 43 7.14 -7.08 -5.80
C PHE A 43 8.51 -6.60 -5.34
N ILE A 44 8.80 -6.64 -4.04
CA ILE A 44 10.12 -6.27 -3.49
C ILE A 44 11.20 -7.12 -4.14
N GLU A 45 11.03 -8.45 -4.18
CA GLU A 45 11.98 -9.36 -4.79
C GLU A 45 12.14 -9.11 -6.30
N PHE A 46 11.08 -8.70 -6.99
CA PHE A 46 11.17 -8.39 -8.40
C PHE A 46 11.88 -7.05 -8.70
N PHE A 47 11.65 -6.03 -7.89
CA PHE A 47 12.16 -4.68 -8.14
C PHE A 47 13.48 -4.37 -7.44
N THR A 48 13.98 -5.28 -6.59
CA THR A 48 15.23 -5.10 -5.83
C THR A 48 16.10 -6.35 -5.79
N LYS A 49 17.37 -6.16 -5.43
CA LYS A 49 18.31 -7.17 -4.95
C LYS A 49 18.31 -7.26 -3.43
N ALA A 50 18.93 -8.30 -2.89
CA ALA A 50 19.26 -8.34 -1.46
C ALA A 50 20.03 -7.09 -1.01
N ASP A 51 19.87 -6.71 0.26
CA ASP A 51 20.49 -5.56 0.92
C ASP A 51 20.12 -4.17 0.33
N GLN A 52 19.17 -4.10 -0.60
CA GLN A 52 18.63 -2.83 -1.07
C GLN A 52 17.55 -2.28 -0.12
N THR A 53 17.33 -0.97 -0.18
CA THR A 53 16.41 -0.28 0.74
C THR A 53 15.07 0.02 0.08
N VAL A 54 14.00 -0.41 0.73
CA VAL A 54 12.60 -0.18 0.33
C VAL A 54 11.97 0.85 1.26
N LEU A 55 11.22 1.80 0.69
CA LEU A 55 10.43 2.78 1.43
C LEU A 55 8.93 2.52 1.26
N ASP A 56 8.19 2.59 2.35
CA ASP A 56 6.74 2.71 2.38
C ASP A 56 6.35 4.01 3.10
N PRO A 57 5.95 5.07 2.38
CA PRO A 57 5.61 6.34 3.02
C PRO A 57 4.30 6.31 3.81
N MET A 58 3.50 5.22 3.73
CA MET A 58 2.20 5.10 4.38
C MET A 58 2.02 3.67 4.90
N VAL A 59 2.92 3.28 5.82
CA VAL A 59 3.22 1.87 6.09
C VAL A 59 2.14 1.12 6.88
N GLY A 60 1.23 1.84 7.55
CA GLY A 60 0.14 1.26 8.33
C GLY A 60 0.67 0.29 9.37
N THR A 61 0.28 -0.98 9.26
CA THR A 61 0.66 -2.03 10.21
C THR A 61 1.99 -2.73 9.89
N GLY A 62 2.80 -2.23 8.95
CA GLY A 62 4.15 -2.78 8.71
C GLY A 62 4.28 -3.92 7.69
N SER A 63 3.25 -4.23 6.89
CA SER A 63 3.29 -5.39 5.97
C SER A 63 4.43 -5.31 4.96
N THR A 64 4.75 -4.12 4.43
CA THR A 64 5.90 -3.90 3.54
C THR A 64 7.22 -4.19 4.25
N LEU A 65 7.35 -3.76 5.51
CA LEU A 65 8.59 -3.94 6.30
C LEU A 65 8.85 -5.39 6.65
N ILE A 66 7.81 -6.13 7.05
CA ILE A 66 7.88 -7.57 7.27
C ILE A 66 8.33 -8.29 5.98
N ALA A 67 7.79 -7.89 4.83
CA ALA A 67 8.19 -8.44 3.54
C ALA A 67 9.65 -8.12 3.19
N CYS A 68 10.15 -6.93 3.53
CA CYS A 68 11.56 -6.57 3.37
C CYS A 68 12.46 -7.49 4.19
N LEU A 69 12.16 -7.67 5.49
CA LEU A 69 12.93 -8.55 6.37
C LEU A 69 12.98 -9.98 5.85
N ARG A 70 11.82 -10.54 5.47
CA ARG A 70 11.69 -11.91 4.94
C ARG A 70 12.42 -12.13 3.63
N SER A 71 12.61 -11.06 2.85
CA SER A 71 13.33 -11.11 1.58
C SER A 71 14.79 -10.66 1.71
N GLY A 72 15.31 -10.32 2.90
CA GLY A 72 16.70 -9.87 3.03
C GLY A 72 16.94 -8.46 2.47
N ARG A 73 15.95 -7.56 2.57
CA ARG A 73 16.04 -6.14 2.18
C ARG A 73 15.85 -5.25 3.40
N HIS A 74 16.42 -4.05 3.36
CA HIS A 74 16.13 -3.03 4.36
C HIS A 74 14.77 -2.40 4.09
N GLY A 75 14.04 -2.05 5.15
CA GLY A 75 12.72 -1.41 5.06
C GLY A 75 12.66 -0.14 5.87
N ILE A 76 12.08 0.92 5.31
CA ILE A 76 11.74 2.14 6.05
C ILE A 76 10.26 2.41 5.83
N GLY A 77 9.53 2.61 6.92
CA GLY A 77 8.09 2.89 6.88
C GLY A 77 7.79 4.20 7.58
N ILE A 78 6.95 5.04 7.00
CA ILE A 78 6.43 6.25 7.64
C ILE A 78 4.95 6.02 7.96
N GLU A 79 4.54 6.33 9.18
CA GLU A 79 3.16 6.20 9.62
C GLU A 79 2.73 7.42 10.44
N LEU A 80 1.64 8.04 10.02
CA LEU A 80 1.10 9.25 10.67
C LEU A 80 0.56 8.92 12.07
N SER A 81 -0.24 7.86 12.18
CA SER A 81 -0.93 7.49 13.40
C SER A 81 0.04 6.88 14.43
N PRO A 82 0.21 7.49 15.62
CA PRO A 82 1.08 6.93 16.65
C PRO A 82 0.71 5.49 17.03
N LYS A 83 -0.60 5.19 17.04
CA LYS A 83 -1.12 3.85 17.34
C LYS A 83 -0.66 2.80 16.33
N TYR A 84 -0.74 3.11 15.03
CA TYR A 84 -0.31 2.18 13.99
C TYR A 84 1.21 2.11 13.89
N ALA A 85 1.91 3.22 14.11
CA ALA A 85 3.37 3.25 14.16
C ALA A 85 3.91 2.34 15.29
N GLU A 86 3.32 2.40 16.50
CA GLU A 86 3.69 1.54 17.62
C GLU A 86 3.43 0.06 17.30
N LEU A 87 2.27 -0.25 16.72
CA LEU A 87 1.95 -1.62 16.32
C LEU A 87 2.90 -2.16 15.25
N ALA A 88 3.17 -1.37 14.21
CA ALA A 88 4.08 -1.75 13.15
C ALA A 88 5.50 -1.99 13.70
N THR A 89 5.96 -1.13 14.61
CA THR A 89 7.25 -1.28 15.29
C THR A 89 7.34 -2.62 16.01
N ARG A 90 6.32 -2.95 16.83
CA ARG A 90 6.26 -4.23 17.56
C ARG A 90 6.30 -5.45 16.63
N LEU A 91 5.49 -5.44 15.57
CA LEU A 91 5.45 -6.55 14.61
C LEU A 91 6.76 -6.70 13.83
N VAL A 92 7.42 -5.59 13.50
CA VAL A 92 8.73 -5.58 12.84
C VAL A 92 9.80 -6.14 13.77
N GLU A 93 9.83 -5.72 15.04
CA GLU A 93 10.78 -6.23 16.03
C GLU A 93 10.63 -7.74 16.26
N GLU A 94 9.40 -8.26 16.31
CA GLU A 94 9.11 -9.70 16.41
C GLU A 94 9.64 -10.48 15.20
N GLU A 95 9.56 -9.91 13.99
CA GLU A 95 10.05 -10.54 12.76
C GLU A 95 11.59 -10.40 12.62
N GLN A 96 12.19 -9.34 13.17
CA GLN A 96 13.61 -9.02 13.05
C GLN A 96 14.53 -9.92 13.90
N VAL A 97 13.98 -10.93 14.58
CA VAL A 97 14.74 -11.97 15.28
C VAL A 97 15.43 -12.90 14.26
N SER A 98 16.53 -12.42 13.68
CA SER A 98 17.38 -13.15 12.74
C SER A 98 18.72 -13.52 13.37
N THR A 99 19.22 -14.72 13.07
CA THR A 99 20.53 -15.24 13.51
C THR A 99 21.66 -14.94 12.52
N ALA A 100 21.38 -14.18 11.45
CA ALA A 100 22.38 -13.80 10.45
C ALA A 100 23.43 -12.83 11.05
N PRO A 101 24.69 -12.85 10.56
CA PRO A 101 25.74 -11.96 11.06
C PRO A 101 25.44 -10.46 10.84
N GLU A 102 24.81 -10.14 9.72
CA GLU A 102 24.35 -8.80 9.36
C GLU A 102 22.90 -8.91 8.86
N PRO A 103 21.91 -8.90 9.76
CA PRO A 103 20.52 -9.05 9.37
C PRO A 103 20.00 -7.77 8.71
N PRO A 104 19.05 -7.87 7.77
CA PRO A 104 18.33 -6.72 7.25
C PRO A 104 17.67 -5.96 8.41
N ARG A 105 17.51 -4.65 8.22
CA ARG A 105 16.91 -3.76 9.23
C ARG A 105 15.63 -3.16 8.67
N ALA A 106 14.59 -3.16 9.48
CA ALA A 106 13.39 -2.41 9.19
C ALA A 106 13.15 -1.37 10.29
N THR A 107 12.67 -0.19 9.92
CA THR A 107 12.43 0.91 10.87
C THR A 107 11.12 1.61 10.54
N VAL A 108 10.35 1.89 11.57
CA VAL A 108 9.13 2.69 11.49
C VAL A 108 9.42 4.08 12.02
N ILE A 109 9.07 5.09 11.25
CA ILE A 109 9.15 6.50 11.60
C ILE A 109 7.72 6.99 11.82
N GLN A 110 7.42 7.48 13.01
CA GLN A 110 6.13 8.11 13.29
C GLN A 110 6.15 9.56 12.80
N GLY A 111 5.33 9.89 11.81
CA GLY A 111 5.31 11.22 11.20
C GLY A 111 4.45 11.31 9.94
N ASP A 112 4.27 12.52 9.42
CA ASP A 112 3.53 12.76 8.17
C ASP A 112 4.44 12.51 6.95
N ALA A 113 3.97 11.67 6.02
CA ALA A 113 4.63 11.44 4.73
C ALA A 113 4.83 12.72 3.92
N ALA A 114 3.98 13.74 4.13
CA ALA A 114 4.14 15.05 3.53
C ALA A 114 5.43 15.75 3.96
N ASP A 115 6.00 15.39 5.12
CA ASP A 115 7.24 15.94 5.66
C ASP A 115 8.46 15.05 5.34
N LEU A 116 8.38 14.25 4.25
CA LEU A 116 9.42 13.30 3.82
C LEU A 116 10.86 13.82 3.96
N LEU A 117 11.11 15.07 3.56
CA LEU A 117 12.44 15.69 3.54
C LEU A 117 12.96 16.11 4.92
N SER A 118 12.13 16.04 5.96
CA SER A 118 12.56 16.27 7.35
C SER A 118 13.19 15.02 7.98
N PHE A 119 12.98 13.85 7.37
CA PHE A 119 13.55 12.59 7.85
C PHE A 119 14.92 12.35 7.22
N ASP A 120 15.86 11.84 8.03
CA ASP A 120 17.18 11.41 7.55
C ASP A 120 17.05 10.04 6.87
N LEU A 121 16.77 10.06 5.57
CA LEU A 121 16.55 8.86 4.76
C LEU A 121 17.80 8.54 3.91
N PRO A 122 18.24 7.27 3.87
CA PRO A 122 19.24 6.86 2.90
C PRO A 122 18.65 6.87 1.47
N PRO A 123 19.50 6.82 0.43
CA PRO A 123 19.02 6.66 -0.94
C PRO A 123 18.16 5.39 -1.11
N ILE A 124 16.96 5.55 -1.67
CA ILE A 124 15.94 4.50 -1.77
C ILE A 124 16.02 3.78 -3.12
N ASP A 125 16.02 2.44 -3.10
CA ASP A 125 16.07 1.60 -4.30
C ASP A 125 14.68 1.28 -4.86
N TYR A 126 13.66 1.25 -4.00
CA TYR A 126 12.30 0.90 -4.37
C TYR A 126 11.27 1.50 -3.40
N VAL A 127 10.12 1.94 -3.93
CA VAL A 127 8.96 2.30 -3.11
C VAL A 127 7.86 1.27 -3.34
N PHE A 128 7.28 0.76 -2.26
CA PHE A 128 6.11 -0.12 -2.32
C PHE A 128 5.10 0.34 -1.28
N THR A 129 3.90 0.68 -1.70
CA THR A 129 2.93 1.30 -0.79
C THR A 129 1.48 1.10 -1.26
N SER A 130 0.55 1.40 -0.36
CA SER A 130 -0.87 1.57 -0.63
C SER A 130 -1.33 2.83 0.10
N PRO A 131 -1.88 3.84 -0.59
CA PRO A 131 -2.39 5.03 0.09
C PRO A 131 -3.60 4.69 0.96
N PRO A 132 -3.93 5.55 1.95
CA PRO A 132 -5.19 5.46 2.67
C PRO A 132 -6.37 5.61 1.71
N TYR A 133 -7.46 4.95 2.02
CA TYR A 133 -8.68 5.04 1.22
C TYR A 133 -9.40 6.38 1.48
N TRP A 134 -9.57 7.19 0.43
CA TRP A 134 -10.26 8.48 0.50
C TRP A 134 -11.65 8.36 1.14
N ASN A 135 -11.80 8.89 2.35
CA ASN A 135 -13.07 9.18 3.02
C ASN A 135 -14.13 8.05 2.88
N MET A 136 -13.66 6.79 2.89
CA MET A 136 -14.53 5.61 2.80
C MET A 136 -15.11 5.22 4.17
N LEU A 137 -14.63 5.86 5.24
CA LEU A 137 -14.98 5.55 6.61
C LEU A 137 -16.16 6.37 7.14
N HIS A 138 -16.43 7.55 6.56
CA HIS A 138 -17.66 8.32 6.82
C HIS A 138 -18.83 7.92 5.90
N ALA A 139 -18.60 7.03 4.92
CA ALA A 139 -19.65 6.53 4.04
C ALA A 139 -20.66 5.66 4.81
N ARG A 140 -21.81 6.25 5.16
CA ARG A 140 -22.99 5.53 5.66
C ARG A 140 -23.54 4.62 4.55
N GLY A 141 -22.99 3.41 4.41
CA GLY A 141 -23.41 2.43 3.41
C GLY A 141 -23.60 1.01 3.98
N ALA A 142 -24.87 0.58 4.00
CA ALA A 142 -25.43 -0.78 3.92
C ALA A 142 -24.79 -1.96 4.70
N GLY A 143 -24.15 -1.73 5.85
CA GLY A 143 -24.06 -2.75 6.90
C GLY A 143 -25.17 -2.52 7.91
N THR A 144 -25.97 -3.53 8.24
CA THR A 144 -26.95 -3.42 9.34
C THR A 144 -26.19 -2.95 10.58
N GLN A 145 -26.65 -1.85 11.16
CA GLN A 145 -26.13 -1.20 12.37
C GLN A 145 -25.85 -2.18 13.54
N LYS A 146 -26.42 -3.39 13.47
CA LYS A 146 -26.23 -4.51 14.39
C LYS A 146 -24.86 -5.20 14.26
N GLN A 147 -24.34 -5.43 13.05
CA GLN A 147 -23.02 -6.07 12.86
C GLN A 147 -21.86 -5.17 13.28
N ARG A 148 -22.01 -3.84 13.15
CA ARG A 148 -21.00 -2.86 13.61
C ARG A 148 -20.95 -2.69 15.14
N ARG A 149 -22.02 -3.05 15.85
CA ARG A 149 -22.10 -2.94 17.32
C ARG A 149 -21.50 -4.14 18.05
N GLU A 150 -21.41 -5.29 17.38
CA GLU A 150 -20.90 -6.53 17.98
C GLU A 150 -19.38 -6.70 17.78
N ASP A 151 -18.76 -5.87 16.94
CA ASP A 151 -17.32 -5.91 16.67
C ASP A 151 -16.66 -4.59 17.11
N ALA A 152 -16.35 -4.51 18.41
CA ALA A 152 -15.69 -3.36 19.03
C ALA A 152 -14.22 -3.18 18.58
N ASP A 153 -13.69 -4.08 17.74
CA ASP A 153 -12.32 -4.10 17.24
C ASP A 153 -12.19 -3.57 15.79
N LEU A 154 -13.28 -3.19 15.13
CA LEU A 154 -13.24 -2.53 13.81
C LEU A 154 -12.96 -1.04 14.00
N ASP A 155 -11.71 -0.70 14.23
CA ASP A 155 -11.23 0.68 14.21
C ASP A 155 -11.36 1.23 12.79
N VAL A 156 -12.50 1.86 12.53
CA VAL A 156 -12.92 2.40 11.23
C VAL A 156 -12.62 3.89 11.11
N THR A 157 -11.64 4.41 11.85
CA THR A 157 -11.09 5.76 11.70
C THR A 157 -9.58 5.61 11.85
N TYR A 158 -8.80 5.91 10.80
CA TYR A 158 -7.34 5.73 10.86
C TYR A 158 -6.71 6.72 11.87
N SER A 159 -7.21 7.97 11.90
CA SER A 159 -6.96 8.96 12.94
C SER A 159 -7.93 10.16 12.83
N ASP A 160 -8.07 10.94 13.90
CA ASP A 160 -8.77 12.25 13.88
C ASP A 160 -7.81 13.40 13.50
N GLU A 161 -6.59 13.08 13.03
CA GLU A 161 -5.56 14.09 12.72
C GLU A 161 -5.94 14.91 11.48
N PRO A 162 -5.81 16.25 11.49
CA PRO A 162 -6.10 17.10 10.32
C PRO A 162 -5.22 16.79 9.09
N ALA A 163 -4.05 16.19 9.32
CA ALA A 163 -3.12 15.77 8.26
C ALA A 163 -3.50 14.42 7.61
N ASP A 164 -4.45 13.68 8.19
CA ASP A 164 -4.88 12.39 7.65
C ASP A 164 -5.64 12.58 6.34
N LEU A 165 -5.08 12.04 5.26
CA LEU A 165 -5.70 12.06 3.92
C LEU A 165 -7.10 11.41 3.92
N GLY A 166 -7.36 10.50 4.85
CA GLY A 166 -8.67 9.87 5.03
C GLY A 166 -9.78 10.85 5.40
N ASN A 167 -9.44 12.00 5.98
CA ASN A 167 -10.38 13.01 6.48
C ASN A 167 -10.81 14.04 5.40
N ILE A 168 -10.19 14.03 4.22
CA ILE A 168 -10.49 14.99 3.15
C ILE A 168 -11.87 14.72 2.53
N GLU A 169 -12.73 15.74 2.47
CA GLU A 169 -14.09 15.60 1.94
C GLU A 169 -14.17 15.53 0.43
N GLU A 170 -13.36 16.34 -0.26
CA GLU A 170 -13.36 16.51 -1.71
C GLU A 170 -12.33 15.60 -2.40
N TYR A 171 -12.72 15.01 -3.54
CA TYR A 171 -11.89 14.01 -4.22
C TYR A 171 -10.63 14.61 -4.82
N ASP A 172 -10.77 15.75 -5.48
CA ASP A 172 -9.67 16.40 -6.19
C ASP A 172 -8.64 16.91 -5.19
N GLU A 173 -9.07 17.44 -4.03
CA GLU A 173 -8.17 17.83 -2.94
C GLU A 173 -7.40 16.62 -2.37
N PHE A 174 -8.07 15.49 -2.17
CA PHE A 174 -7.42 14.25 -1.72
C PHE A 174 -6.36 13.80 -2.73
N LEU A 175 -6.72 13.78 -4.01
CA LEU A 175 -5.84 13.37 -5.09
C LEU A 175 -4.62 14.30 -5.18
N ASP A 176 -4.82 15.61 -5.13
CA ASP A 176 -3.76 16.62 -5.21
C ASP A 176 -2.79 16.49 -4.04
N ARG A 177 -3.29 16.29 -2.82
CA ARG A 177 -2.44 16.08 -1.63
C ARG A 177 -1.65 14.78 -1.74
N LEU A 178 -2.28 13.70 -2.23
CA LEU A 178 -1.62 12.42 -2.42
C LEU A 178 -0.51 12.50 -3.48
N VAL A 179 -0.79 13.17 -4.61
CA VAL A 179 0.21 13.44 -5.66
C VAL A 179 1.36 14.28 -5.12
N ALA A 180 1.07 15.30 -4.30
CA ALA A 180 2.10 16.14 -3.69
C ALA A 180 3.01 15.40 -2.71
N ILE A 181 2.51 14.35 -2.04
CA ILE A 181 3.36 13.47 -1.21
C ILE A 181 4.25 12.61 -2.11
N TYR A 182 3.66 11.95 -3.10
CA TYR A 182 4.41 11.06 -3.99
C TYR A 182 5.39 11.79 -4.92
N SER A 183 5.17 13.05 -5.27
CA SER A 183 6.12 13.85 -6.04
C SER A 183 7.43 14.05 -5.31
N LYS A 184 7.41 14.21 -3.97
CA LYS A 184 8.60 14.39 -3.13
C LYS A 184 9.50 13.16 -3.09
N LEU A 185 8.99 11.96 -3.44
CA LEU A 185 9.80 10.74 -3.46
C LEU A 185 11.00 10.85 -4.43
N GLN A 186 10.93 11.68 -5.48
CA GLN A 186 12.04 11.90 -6.41
C GLN A 186 13.32 12.40 -5.73
N GLU A 187 13.20 13.08 -4.58
CA GLU A 187 14.33 13.63 -3.83
C GLU A 187 15.14 12.54 -3.09
N VAL A 188 14.52 11.38 -2.83
CA VAL A 188 15.16 10.27 -2.08
C VAL A 188 15.38 9.01 -2.94
N LEU A 189 14.69 8.90 -4.09
CA LEU A 189 14.82 7.77 -5.01
C LEU A 189 16.15 7.81 -5.76
N LYS A 190 16.82 6.66 -5.83
CA LYS A 190 17.96 6.50 -6.75
C LYS A 190 17.49 6.61 -8.21
N PRO A 191 18.30 7.14 -9.13
CA PRO A 191 17.98 7.11 -10.55
C PRO A 191 17.64 5.68 -11.01
N ARG A 192 16.58 5.55 -11.79
CA ARG A 192 16.05 4.28 -12.33
C ARG A 192 15.40 3.35 -11.29
N ALA A 193 15.25 3.80 -10.04
CA ALA A 193 14.44 3.11 -9.04
C ALA A 193 12.97 3.02 -9.48
N TYR A 194 12.30 1.97 -9.01
CA TYR A 194 10.88 1.76 -9.27
C TYR A 194 10.03 2.20 -8.08
N LEU A 195 8.76 2.44 -8.35
CA LEU A 195 7.75 2.62 -7.32
C LEU A 195 6.47 1.88 -7.73
N THR A 196 5.93 1.11 -6.80
CA THR A 196 4.65 0.43 -6.96
C THR A 196 3.64 1.01 -5.97
N ILE A 197 2.51 1.45 -6.51
CA ILE A 197 1.39 1.94 -5.73
C ILE A 197 0.22 0.98 -5.94
N ILE A 198 -0.19 0.30 -4.87
CA ILE A 198 -1.40 -0.53 -4.85
C ILE A 198 -2.59 0.37 -4.55
N VAL A 199 -3.55 0.43 -5.47
CA VAL A 199 -4.70 1.32 -5.32
C VAL A 199 -5.95 0.71 -5.95
N LYS A 200 -7.11 1.11 -5.44
CA LYS A 200 -8.42 0.71 -5.95
C LYS A 200 -9.24 1.94 -6.31
N ASN A 201 -10.01 1.85 -7.40
CA ASN A 201 -10.99 2.89 -7.72
C ASN A 201 -12.05 2.98 -6.61
N VAL A 202 -12.42 4.20 -6.26
CA VAL A 202 -13.33 4.47 -5.14
C VAL A 202 -14.78 4.53 -5.63
N LYS A 203 -15.72 4.00 -4.84
CA LYS A 203 -17.16 4.10 -5.11
C LYS A 203 -17.83 4.87 -3.98
N LYS A 204 -18.39 6.03 -4.29
CA LYS A 204 -19.06 6.90 -3.30
C LYS A 204 -20.23 7.61 -3.96
N GLY A 205 -21.39 7.61 -3.30
CA GLY A 205 -22.59 8.29 -3.80
C GLY A 205 -23.10 7.79 -5.17
N GLY A 206 -22.91 6.51 -5.49
CA GLY A 206 -23.30 5.94 -6.79
C GLY A 206 -22.35 6.28 -7.95
N LYS A 207 -21.29 7.04 -7.70
CA LYS A 207 -20.24 7.39 -8.67
C LYS A 207 -18.98 6.56 -8.44
N ILE A 208 -18.28 6.24 -9.53
CA ILE A 208 -16.92 5.70 -9.50
C ILE A 208 -15.95 6.88 -9.65
N TYR A 209 -14.96 6.93 -8.78
CA TYR A 209 -13.81 7.82 -8.84
C TYR A 209 -12.60 6.98 -9.29
N PRO A 210 -12.04 7.25 -10.48
CA PRO A 210 -11.03 6.40 -11.10
C PRO A 210 -9.63 6.69 -10.54
N LEU A 211 -9.48 6.59 -9.22
CA LEU A 211 -8.26 6.94 -8.48
C LEU A 211 -6.98 6.33 -9.07
N ALA A 212 -7.02 5.07 -9.51
CA ALA A 212 -5.87 4.44 -10.13
C ALA A 212 -5.42 5.17 -11.40
N TRP A 213 -6.37 5.56 -12.26
CA TRP A 213 -6.07 6.21 -13.53
C TRP A 213 -5.70 7.67 -13.35
N ASP A 214 -6.35 8.35 -12.41
CA ASP A 214 -6.03 9.73 -12.08
C ASP A 214 -4.62 9.84 -11.49
N LEU A 215 -4.23 8.94 -10.57
CA LEU A 215 -2.86 8.84 -10.07
C LEU A 215 -1.87 8.50 -11.18
N ALA A 216 -2.18 7.50 -12.02
CA ALA A 216 -1.33 7.12 -13.16
C ALA A 216 -1.05 8.31 -14.08
N ARG A 217 -2.07 9.10 -14.39
CA ARG A 217 -1.94 10.29 -15.24
C ARG A 217 -1.14 11.40 -14.58
N GLN A 218 -1.40 11.72 -13.31
CA GLN A 218 -0.73 12.82 -12.61
C GLN A 218 0.72 12.49 -12.29
N LEU A 219 0.98 11.32 -11.69
CA LEU A 219 2.35 10.88 -11.39
C LEU A 219 3.13 10.53 -12.65
N GLY A 220 2.46 10.18 -13.74
CA GLY A 220 3.07 9.99 -15.06
C GLY A 220 3.75 11.24 -15.64
N GLN A 221 3.50 12.42 -15.07
CA GLN A 221 4.18 13.67 -15.42
C GLN A 221 5.51 13.86 -14.68
N ILE A 222 5.75 13.05 -13.63
CA ILE A 222 6.91 13.15 -12.73
C ILE A 222 7.79 11.91 -12.87
N TYR A 223 7.15 10.74 -12.96
CA TYR A 223 7.76 9.44 -13.15
C TYR A 223 7.29 8.84 -14.46
N THR A 224 8.07 7.93 -15.04
CA THR A 224 7.60 7.20 -16.20
C THR A 224 6.75 6.02 -15.75
N LEU A 225 5.46 6.03 -16.08
CA LEU A 225 4.58 4.87 -15.92
C LEU A 225 5.08 3.73 -16.83
N LYS A 226 5.41 2.58 -16.25
CA LYS A 226 5.95 1.41 -16.96
C LYS A 226 4.92 0.30 -17.15
N ASP A 227 4.01 0.13 -16.19
CA ASP A 227 2.98 -0.90 -16.25
C ASP A 227 1.81 -0.62 -15.29
N GLU A 228 0.68 -1.29 -15.53
CA GLU A 228 -0.46 -1.38 -14.62
C GLU A 228 -0.89 -2.85 -14.46
N LYS A 229 -0.48 -3.49 -13.37
CA LYS A 229 -0.91 -4.88 -13.09
C LYS A 229 -2.24 -4.92 -12.37
N ILE A 230 -3.04 -5.95 -12.64
CA ILE A 230 -4.32 -6.20 -11.97
C ILE A 230 -4.15 -7.35 -10.98
N TRP A 231 -4.20 -7.03 -9.70
CA TRP A 231 -4.34 -8.04 -8.64
C TRP A 231 -5.82 -8.37 -8.47
N ALA A 232 -6.24 -9.55 -8.94
CA ALA A 232 -7.59 -10.05 -8.81
C ALA A 232 -7.80 -10.82 -7.49
N GLN A 233 -8.97 -10.63 -6.90
CA GLN A 233 -9.42 -11.23 -5.64
C GLN A 233 -10.66 -12.10 -5.89
N ASP A 234 -10.48 -13.24 -6.55
CA ASP A 234 -11.54 -14.15 -6.97
C ASP A 234 -12.23 -14.92 -5.83
N ALA A 235 -11.60 -14.95 -4.65
CA ALA A 235 -12.18 -15.52 -3.42
C ALA A 235 -13.32 -14.67 -2.82
N ILE A 236 -13.48 -13.41 -3.24
CA ILE A 236 -14.51 -12.51 -2.68
C ILE A 236 -15.88 -12.82 -3.31
N ARG A 237 -16.90 -12.99 -2.47
CA ARG A 237 -18.27 -13.27 -2.91
C ARG A 237 -18.93 -12.07 -3.57
N LEU A 238 -19.75 -12.34 -4.60
CA LEU A 238 -20.63 -11.36 -5.22
C LEU A 238 -21.71 -10.87 -4.25
N ALA A 239 -21.87 -9.55 -4.17
CA ALA A 239 -23.00 -8.93 -3.53
C ALA A 239 -24.00 -8.42 -4.59
N PRO A 240 -25.31 -8.58 -4.38
CA PRO A 240 -26.35 -8.17 -5.33
C PRO A 240 -26.65 -6.67 -5.25
N TYR A 241 -25.60 -5.83 -5.33
CA TYR A 241 -25.78 -4.38 -5.21
C TYR A 241 -26.68 -3.83 -6.31
N GLY A 242 -27.63 -2.98 -5.92
CA GLY A 242 -28.56 -2.33 -6.84
C GLY A 242 -29.62 -3.24 -7.48
N MET A 243 -29.67 -4.54 -7.13
CA MET A 243 -30.64 -5.48 -7.69
C MET A 243 -32.08 -4.95 -7.58
N GLY A 244 -32.75 -4.82 -8.74
CA GLY A 244 -34.12 -4.31 -8.83
C GLY A 244 -34.27 -2.78 -8.90
N ASN A 245 -33.20 -1.99 -8.71
CA ASN A 245 -33.27 -0.53 -8.64
C ASN A 245 -32.22 0.22 -9.50
N ALA A 246 -30.97 -0.24 -9.54
CA ALA A 246 -29.87 0.47 -10.21
C ALA A 246 -28.70 -0.48 -10.59
N TRP A 247 -27.88 -0.09 -11.57
CA TRP A 247 -26.62 -0.79 -11.82
C TRP A 247 -25.56 -0.39 -10.78
N VAL A 248 -25.05 -1.37 -10.04
CA VAL A 248 -23.91 -1.19 -9.13
C VAL A 248 -22.96 -2.36 -9.32
N SER A 249 -21.76 -2.08 -9.82
CA SER A 249 -20.77 -3.13 -10.05
C SER A 249 -20.18 -3.65 -8.74
N ASN A 250 -19.73 -4.90 -8.73
CA ASN A 250 -18.76 -5.37 -7.74
C ASN A 250 -17.34 -4.98 -8.21
N THR A 251 -16.38 -4.83 -7.29
CA THR A 251 -14.96 -4.61 -7.65
C THR A 251 -14.10 -5.52 -6.81
N PHE A 252 -13.40 -6.44 -7.48
CA PHE A 252 -12.58 -7.50 -6.88
C PHE A 252 -11.15 -7.43 -7.35
N HIS A 253 -10.66 -6.23 -7.59
CA HIS A 253 -9.29 -6.05 -7.99
C HIS A 253 -8.72 -4.75 -7.45
N HIS A 254 -7.40 -4.77 -7.36
CA HIS A 254 -6.56 -3.60 -7.15
C HIS A 254 -5.66 -3.42 -8.37
N TYR A 255 -5.33 -2.17 -8.64
CA TYR A 255 -4.29 -1.80 -9.59
C TYR A 255 -2.97 -1.75 -8.84
N CYS A 256 -1.94 -2.37 -9.39
CA CYS A 256 -0.56 -2.20 -8.97
C CYS A 256 0.12 -1.35 -10.04
N LEU A 257 0.09 -0.03 -9.85
CA LEU A 257 0.70 0.92 -10.77
C LEU A 257 2.21 0.87 -10.60
N GLN A 258 2.95 0.67 -11.69
CA GLN A 258 4.41 0.55 -11.68
C GLN A 258 5.01 1.74 -12.41
N PHE A 259 5.70 2.62 -11.68
CA PHE A 259 6.43 3.72 -12.27
C PHE A 259 7.92 3.55 -12.05
N ARG A 260 8.69 4.36 -12.78
CA ARG A 260 10.13 4.43 -12.65
C ARG A 260 10.59 5.87 -12.62
N PHE A 261 11.50 6.17 -11.71
CA PHE A 261 12.17 7.45 -11.66
C PHE A 261 13.27 7.52 -12.72
N GLU A 262 13.08 8.36 -13.73
CA GLU A 262 14.02 8.58 -14.83
C GLU A 262 14.31 10.09 -14.90
N PRO A 263 15.20 10.62 -14.04
CA PRO A 263 15.56 12.04 -14.08
C PRO A 263 16.22 12.38 -15.41
N ASP A 264 15.97 13.61 -15.88
CA ASP A 264 16.54 14.17 -17.11
C ASP A 264 18.08 14.27 -17.08
#